data_AF-A0A0L0N0V6-F1
#
_entry.id   AF-A0A0L0N0V6-F1
#
_cell.length_a   1.000
_cell.length_b   1.000
_cell.length_c   1.000
_cell.angle_alpha   90.00
_cell.angle_beta   90.00
_cell.angle_gamma   90.00
#
_symmetry.space_group_name_H-M   'P 1'
#
loop_
_entity.id
_entity.type
_entity.pdbx_description
1 polymer ?
#
loop_
_entity_poly.entity_id
_entity_poly.type
_entity_poly.pdbx_seq_one_letter_code
_entity_poly.pdbx_strand_id
1 'polypeptide(L)'
;MAQRPVWLAKSRGSKSQRSHFAIFIPNAADATKDPNVRSDSCKGTLIHVVGTPMNGYGHEFKRNYDCSPSQSLEKLVHIGCVNSDYIVDPPTETLYS
;
A
#
# COMPACT_ATOMS: atom_id res chain seq x y z
N MET A 1 -1.05 -17.74 -14.67
CA MET A 1 -1.53 -16.37 -14.41
C MET A 1 -0.63 -15.74 -13.36
N ALA A 2 -0.24 -14.48 -13.55
CA ALA A 2 0.61 -13.78 -12.59
C ALA A 2 -0.20 -13.43 -11.33
N GLN A 3 0.41 -13.56 -10.15
CA GLN A 3 -0.21 -13.26 -8.87
C GLN A 3 0.46 -12.04 -8.23
N ARG A 4 -0.31 -11.21 -7.53
CA ARG A 4 0.23 -10.16 -6.67
C ARG A 4 -0.03 -10.44 -5.21
N PRO A 5 0.96 -10.28 -4.34
CA PRO A 5 0.74 -10.40 -2.91
C PRO A 5 -0.10 -9.22 -2.41
N VAL A 6 -0.98 -9.50 -1.47
CA VAL A 6 -1.81 -8.52 -0.77
C VAL A 6 -1.28 -8.40 0.65
N TRP A 7 -1.04 -7.17 1.08
CA TRP A 7 -0.48 -6.86 2.38
C TRP A 7 -1.43 -6.00 3.19
N LEU A 8 -1.58 -6.31 4.47
CA LEU A 8 -2.21 -5.43 5.44
C LEU A 8 -1.17 -4.46 5.98
N ALA A 9 -1.30 -3.20 5.60
CA ALA A 9 -0.53 -2.09 6.13
C ALA A 9 -1.13 -1.63 7.46
N LYS A 10 -0.36 -1.78 8.54
CA LYS A 10 -0.69 -1.22 9.85
C LYS A 10 0.13 0.03 10.04
N SER A 11 -0.54 1.17 10.16
CA SER A 11 0.08 2.44 10.50
C SER A 11 -0.38 2.95 11.86
N ARG A 12 0.46 3.71 12.53
CA ARG A 12 0.16 4.34 13.82
C ARG A 12 0.94 5.64 13.94
N GLY A 13 0.25 6.75 14.16
CA GLY A 13 0.90 8.05 14.34
C GLY A 13 1.66 8.18 15.67
N SER A 14 1.14 7.60 16.74
CA SER A 14 1.80 7.54 18.05
C SER A 14 1.27 6.36 18.87
N LYS A 15 2.01 5.91 19.89
CA LYS A 15 1.62 4.75 20.73
C LYS A 15 0.22 4.89 21.35
N SER A 16 -0.24 6.11 21.64
CA SER A 16 -1.55 6.41 22.23
C SER A 16 -2.69 6.51 21.21
N GLN A 17 -2.40 6.55 19.90
CA GLN A 17 -3.40 6.61 18.85
C GLN A 17 -3.81 5.20 18.39
N ARG A 18 -5.06 5.06 17.93
CA ARG A 18 -5.53 3.82 17.31
C ARG A 18 -4.73 3.56 16.03
N SER A 19 -4.41 2.30 15.78
CA SER A 19 -3.78 1.91 14.52
C SER A 19 -4.77 2.12 13.36
N HIS A 20 -4.27 2.70 12.29
CA HIS A 20 -4.96 2.81 11.02
C HIS A 20 -4.56 1.63 10.14
N PHE A 21 -5.52 1.09 9.38
CA PHE A 21 -5.31 -0.06 8.53
C PHE A 21 -5.57 0.29 7.08
N ALA A 22 -4.75 -0.29 6.21
CA ALA A 22 -4.85 -0.12 4.78
C ALA A 22 -4.48 -1.44 4.09
N ILE A 23 -4.97 -1.62 2.87
CA ILE A 23 -4.55 -2.70 1.99
C ILE A 23 -3.47 -2.15 1.07
N PHE A 24 -2.35 -2.86 0.97
CA PHE A 24 -1.28 -2.55 0.04
C PHE A 24 -1.12 -3.68 -0.98
N ILE A 25 -1.04 -3.29 -2.25
CA ILE A 25 -0.79 -4.19 -3.36
C ILE A 25 0.39 -3.60 -4.15
N PRO A 26 1.53 -4.31 -4.27
CA PRO A 26 2.68 -3.80 -5.02
C PRO A 26 2.39 -3.70 -6.51
N ASN A 27 3.14 -2.82 -7.18
CA ASN A 27 3.18 -2.74 -8.63
C ASN A 27 3.75 -4.04 -9.22
N ALA A 28 3.47 -4.33 -10.50
CA ALA A 28 3.93 -5.56 -11.16
C ALA A 28 5.45 -5.78 -11.02
N ALA A 29 6.23 -4.70 -11.18
CA ALA A 29 7.69 -4.72 -11.10
C ALA A 29 8.22 -5.04 -9.69
N ASP A 30 7.41 -4.81 -8.65
CA ASP A 30 7.79 -4.98 -7.25
C ASP A 30 7.08 -6.18 -6.59
N ALA A 31 6.31 -6.97 -7.36
CA ALA A 31 5.45 -8.03 -6.84
C ALA A 31 6.21 -9.16 -6.14
N THR A 32 7.50 -9.35 -6.45
CA THR A 32 8.36 -10.37 -5.82
C THR A 32 9.15 -9.84 -4.62
N LYS A 33 9.07 -8.54 -4.33
CA LYS A 33 9.80 -7.92 -3.21
C LYS A 33 9.00 -8.04 -1.92
N ASP A 34 9.68 -8.26 -0.80
CA ASP A 34 9.08 -8.11 0.53
C ASP A 34 9.13 -6.63 0.93
N PRO A 35 7.98 -5.95 1.06
CA PRO A 35 7.94 -4.53 1.38
C PRO A 35 8.37 -4.22 2.82
N ASN A 36 8.60 -5.22 3.68
CA ASN A 36 9.20 -5.01 5.00
C ASN A 36 10.73 -4.87 4.95
N VAL A 37 11.37 -5.21 3.83
CA VAL A 37 12.83 -5.13 3.67
C VAL A 37 13.21 -3.68 3.31
N ARG A 38 13.93 -3.00 4.22
CA ARG A 38 14.24 -1.56 4.11
C ARG A 38 15.18 -1.19 2.96
N SER A 39 15.95 -2.15 2.43
CA SER A 39 16.94 -1.87 1.38
C SER A 39 16.30 -1.63 0.02
N ASP A 40 15.07 -2.11 -0.17
CA ASP A 40 14.45 -2.19 -1.49
C ASP A 40 13.21 -1.31 -1.50
N SER A 41 13.20 -0.31 -2.39
CA SER A 41 11.97 0.46 -2.62
C SER A 41 10.91 -0.47 -3.22
N CYS A 42 9.71 -0.40 -2.64
CA CYS A 42 8.55 -1.17 -3.07
C CYS A 42 7.37 -0.21 -3.23
N LYS A 43 7.05 0.10 -4.49
CA LYS A 43 5.93 0.97 -4.84
C LYS A 43 4.69 0.15 -5.15
N GLY A 44 3.54 0.71 -4.83
CA GLY A 44 2.28 0.04 -5.12
C GLY A 44 1.07 0.93 -4.92
N THR A 45 -0.08 0.29 -4.81
CA THR A 45 -1.35 0.94 -4.51
C THR A 45 -1.71 0.70 -3.05
N LEU A 46 -1.90 1.77 -2.29
CA LEU A 46 -2.44 1.75 -0.94
C LEU A 46 -3.93 2.12 -0.99
N ILE A 47 -4.77 1.25 -0.46
CA ILE A 47 -6.23 1.41 -0.41
C ILE A 47 -6.62 1.53 1.05
N HIS A 48 -7.23 2.66 1.43
CA HIS A 48 -7.63 2.87 2.82
C HIS A 48 -8.85 3.76 2.94
N VAL A 49 -9.45 3.73 4.12
CA VAL A 49 -10.54 4.64 4.46
C VAL A 49 -9.95 5.90 5.07
N VAL A 50 -10.40 7.06 4.62
CA VAL A 50 -10.07 8.36 5.21
C VAL A 50 -11.36 9.07 5.61
N GLY A 51 -11.24 10.00 6.56
CA GLY A 51 -12.37 10.81 6.99
C GLY A 51 -12.44 10.97 8.50
N THR A 52 -13.46 11.68 8.94
CA THR A 52 -13.76 11.93 10.36
C THR A 52 -15.25 11.75 10.58
N PRO A 53 -15.69 11.44 11.81
CA PRO A 53 -17.12 11.23 12.09
C PRO A 53 -18.01 12.38 11.61
N MET A 54 -17.51 13.62 11.62
CA MET A 54 -18.26 14.81 11.22
C MET A 54 -18.32 15.01 9.69
N ASN A 55 -17.33 14.50 8.95
CA ASN A 55 -17.19 14.73 7.51
C ASN A 55 -17.52 13.49 6.67
N GLY A 56 -17.84 12.37 7.33
CA GLY A 56 -18.06 11.07 6.69
C GLY A 56 -16.75 10.32 6.41
N TYR A 57 -16.90 9.11 5.86
CA TYR A 57 -15.81 8.21 5.52
C TYR A 57 -15.80 7.96 4.01
N GLY A 58 -14.61 7.98 3.40
CA GLY A 58 -14.41 7.73 1.98
C GLY A 58 -13.27 6.75 1.73
N HIS A 59 -13.37 6.00 0.64
CA HIS A 59 -12.27 5.17 0.16
C HIS A 59 -11.28 6.02 -0.63
N GLU A 60 -10.02 5.96 -0.24
CA GLU A 60 -8.90 6.61 -0.91
C GLU A 60 -7.95 5.55 -1.49
N PHE A 61 -7.55 5.77 -2.74
CA PHE A 61 -6.59 4.93 -3.47
C PHE A 61 -5.36 5.77 -3.78
N LYS A 62 -4.24 5.50 -3.09
CA LYS A 62 -2.95 6.13 -3.38
C LYS A 62 -2.16 5.22 -4.29
N ARG A 63 -2.00 5.65 -5.53
CA ARG A 63 -1.18 4.97 -6.55
C ARG A 63 0.29 5.35 -6.38
N ASN A 64 1.20 4.45 -6.77
CA ASN A 64 2.65 4.63 -6.64
C ASN A 64 3.11 5.01 -5.22
N TYR A 65 2.36 4.60 -4.21
CA TYR A 65 2.70 4.80 -2.81
C TYR A 65 3.95 3.99 -2.48
N ASP A 66 4.95 4.67 -1.92
CA ASP A 66 6.16 4.04 -1.43
C ASP A 66 5.91 3.43 -0.06
N CYS A 67 5.93 2.10 0.01
CA CYS A 67 5.77 1.35 1.26
C CYS A 67 7.07 1.19 2.05
N SER A 68 8.13 1.91 1.68
CA SER A 68 9.32 2.03 2.50
C SER A 68 8.92 2.39 3.95
N PRO A 69 9.49 1.72 4.96
CA PRO A 69 9.08 1.90 6.35
C PRO A 69 9.33 3.33 6.83
N SER A 70 8.29 4.15 6.75
CA SER A 70 8.22 5.49 7.32
C SER A 70 7.88 5.41 8.81
N GLN A 71 8.05 6.51 9.55
CA GLN A 71 7.74 6.53 10.99
C GLN A 71 6.29 6.13 11.32
N SER A 72 5.35 6.32 10.40
CA SER A 72 3.94 6.01 10.61
C SER A 72 3.56 4.60 10.17
N LEU A 73 4.28 3.99 9.22
CA LEU A 73 4.02 2.61 8.76
C LEU A 73 4.77 1.62 9.67
N GLU A 74 4.03 0.98 10.57
CA GLU A 74 4.60 0.13 11.62
C GLU A 74 4.97 -1.25 11.08
N LYS A 75 4.08 -1.86 10.28
CA LYS A 75 4.25 -3.22 9.77
C LYS A 75 3.40 -3.47 8.54
N LEU A 76 3.90 -4.28 7.61
CA LEU A 76 3.12 -4.92 6.55
C LEU A 76 3.00 -6.43 6.84
N VAL A 77 1.77 -6.93 6.86
CA VAL A 77 1.49 -8.35 7.09
C VAL A 77 0.96 -8.96 5.80
N HIS A 78 1.61 -10.00 5.28
CA HIS A 78 1.10 -10.73 4.12
C HIS A 78 -0.22 -11.42 4.47
N ILE A 79 -1.27 -11.15 3.69
CA ILE A 79 -2.62 -11.70 3.94
C ILE A 79 -3.16 -12.57 2.80
N GLY A 80 -2.46 -12.64 1.67
CA GLY A 80 -2.83 -13.52 0.56
C GLY A 80 -2.34 -13.02 -0.78
N CYS A 81 -2.90 -13.56 -1.86
CA CYS A 81 -2.58 -13.17 -3.23
C CYS A 81 -3.86 -12.91 -4.03
N VAL A 82 -3.76 -12.08 -5.05
CA VAL A 82 -4.83 -11.82 -6.03
C VAL A 82 -4.27 -11.97 -7.43
N ASN A 83 -5.11 -12.42 -8.38
CA ASN A 83 -4.72 -12.49 -9.78
C ASN A 83 -4.46 -11.08 -10.33
N SER A 84 -3.31 -10.90 -11.00
CA SER A 84 -2.91 -9.63 -11.61
C SER A 84 -3.94 -9.10 -12.62
N ASP A 85 -4.74 -9.96 -13.24
CA ASP A 85 -5.80 -9.55 -14.18
C ASP A 85 -6.90 -8.68 -13.51
N TYR A 86 -6.99 -8.71 -12.17
CA TYR A 86 -7.93 -7.89 -11.40
C TYR A 86 -7.29 -6.61 -10.83
N ILE A 87 -6.04 -6.32 -11.18
CA ILE A 87 -5.32 -5.13 -10.71
C ILE A 87 -5.01 -4.22 -11.87
N VAL A 88 -5.46 -2.97 -11.76
CA VAL A 88 -5.11 -1.92 -12.73
C VAL A 88 -3.84 -1.22 -12.27
N ASP A 89 -2.75 -1.44 -13.01
CA ASP A 89 -1.52 -0.69 -12.77
C ASP A 89 -1.74 0.81 -13.03
N PRO A 90 -1.17 1.68 -12.19
CA PRO A 90 -1.13 3.10 -12.49
C PRO A 90 -0.26 3.34 -13.73
N PRO A 91 -0.58 4.35 -14.56
CA PRO A 91 0.35 4.79 -15.60
C PRO A 91 1.70 5.10 -14.94
N THR A 92 2.77 4.55 -15.50
CA THR A 92 4.14 4.92 -15.15
C THR A 92 4.25 6.43 -15.31
N GLU A 93 4.86 7.13 -14.35
CA GLU A 93 5.22 8.54 -14.55
C GLU A 93 6.09 8.61 -15.81
N THR A 94 5.48 8.94 -16.95
CA THR A 94 6.22 9.27 -18.15
C THR A 94 6.96 10.55 -17.82
N LEU A 95 8.28 10.41 -17.64
CA LEU A 95 9.21 11.52 -17.58
C LEU A 95 8.95 12.39 -18.81
N TYR A 96 8.24 13.51 -18.62
CA TYR A 96 8.29 14.58 -19.60
C TYR A 96 9.69 15.19 -19.46
N SER A 97 10.55 14.84 -20.42
CA SER A 97 11.85 15.43 -20.70
C SER A 97 11.73 16.91 -21.09
#